data_AF-X1EA67-F1
#
_entry.id   AF-X1EA67-F1
#
_cell.length_a   1.000
_cell.length_b   1.000
_cell.length_c   1.000
_cell.angle_alpha   90.00
_cell.angle_beta   90.00
_cell.angle_gamma   90.00
#
_symmetry.space_group_name_H-M   'P 1'
#
loop_
_entity.id
_entity.type
_entity.pdbx_description
1 polymer ?
#
loop_
_entity_poly.entity_id
_entity_poly.type
_entity_poly.pdbx_seq_one_letter_code
_entity_poly.pdbx_strand_id
1 'polypeptide(L)'
;SKKEMKKINKNKAEELKSQFPNGYQIFSIIDRKIIPYRKFQTEEVKIDWSTAEIINVNKDYIEIMLPDAQLPGNNILKSNMIRVANREGLISSGHFVINGWSSVVKILRSDKEKIIAVVGYEKINRQNLS
;
A
#
# COMPACT_ATOMS: atom_id res chain seq x y z
N SER A 1 -7.70 19.25 -6.94
CA SER A 1 -8.64 19.30 -8.09
C SER A 1 -8.53 18.04 -8.98
N LYS A 2 -9.59 17.65 -9.73
CA LYS A 2 -9.55 16.54 -10.73
C LYS A 2 -8.38 16.67 -11.73
N LYS A 3 -7.89 17.88 -12.02
CA LYS A 3 -6.72 18.14 -12.88
C LYS A 3 -5.38 17.85 -12.20
N GLU A 4 -5.24 18.07 -10.90
CA GLU A 4 -4.01 17.72 -10.15
C GLU A 4 -3.87 16.21 -9.94
N MET A 5 -4.98 15.50 -9.71
CA MET A 5 -5.00 14.04 -9.66
C MET A 5 -4.60 13.39 -11.00
N LYS A 6 -4.82 14.08 -12.14
CA LYS A 6 -4.30 13.66 -13.46
C LYS A 6 -2.79 13.85 -13.59
N LYS A 7 -2.18 14.85 -12.95
CA LYS A 7 -0.72 15.10 -13.00
C LYS A 7 0.09 14.17 -12.10
N ILE A 8 -0.44 13.81 -10.92
CA ILE A 8 0.11 12.71 -10.10
C ILE A 8 0.12 11.38 -10.88
N ASN A 9 -0.77 11.21 -11.86
CA ASN A 9 -1.08 9.91 -12.44
C ASN A 9 -0.10 9.35 -13.48
N LYS A 10 0.70 10.14 -14.21
CA LYS A 10 1.57 9.56 -15.26
C LYS A 10 2.99 9.28 -14.78
N ASN A 11 3.69 10.30 -14.27
CA ASN A 11 5.08 10.15 -13.82
C ASN A 11 5.18 9.33 -12.52
N LYS A 12 4.26 9.52 -11.56
CA LYS A 12 4.24 8.73 -10.32
C LYS A 12 3.86 7.27 -10.58
N ALA A 13 3.07 6.97 -11.61
CA ALA A 13 2.67 5.59 -11.91
C ALA A 13 3.85 4.74 -12.41
N GLU A 14 4.69 5.29 -13.28
CA GLU A 14 5.91 4.58 -13.72
C GLU A 14 6.93 4.45 -12.57
N GLU A 15 7.07 5.48 -11.73
CA GLU A 15 7.88 5.40 -10.49
C GLU A 15 7.37 4.30 -9.55
N LEU A 16 6.05 4.20 -9.37
CA LEU A 16 5.42 3.20 -8.51
C LEU A 16 5.53 1.78 -9.08
N LYS A 17 5.52 1.59 -10.40
CA LYS A 17 5.79 0.28 -11.00
C LYS A 17 7.21 -0.20 -10.70
N SER A 18 8.19 0.71 -10.71
CA SER A 18 9.57 0.38 -10.34
C SER A 18 9.72 0.05 -8.85
N GLN A 19 9.02 0.79 -7.97
CA GLN A 19 9.04 0.55 -6.52
C GLN A 19 8.25 -0.72 -6.11
N PHE A 20 7.17 -1.03 -6.83
CA PHE A 20 6.27 -2.15 -6.54
C PHE A 20 6.06 -3.01 -7.81
N PRO A 21 7.12 -3.69 -8.29
CA PRO A 21 7.07 -4.42 -9.56
C PRO A 21 6.09 -5.59 -9.55
N ASN A 22 5.73 -6.09 -8.37
CA ASN A 22 4.83 -7.23 -8.18
C ASN A 22 3.38 -6.83 -7.94
N GLY A 23 3.08 -5.53 -8.01
CA GLY A 23 1.73 -5.01 -7.89
C GLY A 23 1.55 -4.07 -6.70
N TYR A 24 0.63 -3.13 -6.89
CA TYR A 24 0.24 -2.14 -5.90
C TYR A 24 -1.19 -1.67 -6.15
N GLN A 25 -1.80 -1.10 -5.12
CA GLN A 25 -3.03 -0.35 -5.22
C GLN A 25 -2.91 0.99 -4.48
N ILE A 26 -3.30 2.05 -5.18
CA ILE A 26 -3.44 3.38 -4.62
C ILE A 26 -4.83 3.50 -4.01
N PHE A 27 -4.86 3.94 -2.77
CA PHE A 27 -6.04 4.18 -1.98
C PHE A 27 -6.16 5.64 -1.63
N SER A 28 -7.40 6.09 -1.57
CA SER A 28 -7.81 7.33 -0.92
C SER A 28 -8.46 6.96 0.40
N ILE A 29 -8.07 7.63 1.47
CA ILE A 29 -8.68 7.54 2.78
C ILE A 29 -9.37 8.87 3.04
N ILE A 30 -10.70 8.84 3.15
CA ILE A 30 -11.55 10.01 3.40
C ILE A 30 -12.58 9.58 4.44
N ASP A 31 -12.73 10.34 5.53
CA ASP A 31 -13.70 10.06 6.59
C ASP A 31 -13.69 8.59 7.07
N ARG A 32 -12.49 8.03 7.26
CA ARG A 32 -12.26 6.62 7.67
C ARG A 32 -12.71 5.56 6.66
N LYS A 33 -13.05 5.94 5.42
CA LYS A 33 -13.37 5.01 4.33
C LYS A 33 -12.17 4.84 3.40
N ILE A 34 -11.86 3.59 3.04
CA ILE A 34 -10.86 3.24 2.02
C ILE A 34 -11.53 3.20 0.66
N ILE A 35 -11.10 4.07 -0.26
CA ILE A 35 -11.61 4.13 -1.62
C ILE A 35 -10.48 3.76 -2.58
N PRO A 36 -10.58 2.64 -3.31
CA PRO A 36 -9.57 2.25 -4.29
C PRO A 36 -9.57 3.23 -5.47
N TYR A 37 -8.38 3.63 -5.92
CA TYR A 37 -8.25 4.62 -6.98
C TYR A 37 -7.60 4.07 -8.25
N ARG A 38 -6.46 3.38 -8.09
CA ARG A 38 -5.72 2.83 -9.22
C ARG A 38 -4.93 1.62 -8.77
N LYS A 39 -4.86 0.60 -9.60
CA LYS A 39 -4.07 -0.59 -9.34
C LYS A 39 -3.16 -0.95 -10.50
N PHE A 40 -2.07 -1.61 -10.17
CA PHE A 40 -1.24 -2.38 -11.06
C PHE A 40 -1.12 -3.76 -10.40
N GLN A 41 -1.47 -4.82 -11.12
CA GLN A 41 -1.32 -6.17 -10.61
C GLN A 41 -0.70 -7.02 -11.72
N THR A 42 0.24 -7.86 -11.33
CA THR A 42 0.66 -8.99 -12.15
C THR A 42 -0.34 -10.14 -11.94
N GLU A 43 -0.27 -11.20 -12.75
CA GLU A 43 -1.08 -12.40 -12.52
C GLU A 43 -0.66 -13.18 -11.26
N GLU A 44 0.56 -12.91 -10.79
CA GLU A 44 1.25 -13.57 -9.69
C GLU A 44 0.73 -13.20 -8.30
N VAL A 45 0.23 -11.97 -8.13
CA VAL A 45 -0.21 -11.47 -6.83
C VAL A 45 -1.68 -11.06 -6.93
N LYS A 46 -2.55 -11.78 -6.23
CA LYS A 46 -3.99 -11.51 -6.16
C LYS A 46 -4.36 -11.09 -4.75
N ILE A 47 -5.09 -9.97 -4.62
CA ILE A 47 -5.35 -9.34 -3.33
C ILE A 47 -6.82 -8.95 -3.29
N ASP A 48 -7.54 -9.35 -2.24
CA ASP A 48 -8.92 -8.95 -2.02
C ASP A 48 -9.00 -7.68 -1.18
N TRP A 49 -8.78 -6.54 -1.84
CA TRP A 49 -8.78 -5.23 -1.20
C TRP A 49 -10.10 -4.81 -0.56
N SER A 50 -11.21 -5.51 -0.82
CA SER A 50 -12.48 -5.23 -0.16
C SER A 50 -12.44 -5.55 1.35
N THR A 51 -11.46 -6.36 1.77
CA THR A 51 -11.22 -6.74 3.17
C THR A 51 -10.24 -5.82 3.89
N ALA A 52 -9.72 -4.78 3.23
CA ALA A 52 -8.89 -3.77 3.87
C ALA A 52 -9.75 -2.84 4.73
N GLU A 53 -9.33 -2.59 5.97
CA GLU A 53 -10.09 -1.78 6.93
C GLU A 53 -9.20 -0.75 7.62
N ILE A 54 -9.74 0.44 7.91
CA ILE A 54 -9.07 1.41 8.77
C ILE A 54 -9.45 1.14 10.20
N ILE A 55 -8.46 0.74 10.99
CA ILE A 55 -8.63 0.50 12.42
C ILE A 55 -8.58 1.81 13.18
N ASN A 56 -7.70 2.73 12.76
CA ASN A 56 -7.51 4.00 13.47
C ASN A 56 -6.94 5.09 12.55
N VAL A 57 -7.31 6.35 12.81
CA VAL A 57 -6.71 7.52 12.18
C VAL A 57 -6.52 8.59 13.25
N ASN A 58 -5.28 9.05 13.41
CA ASN A 58 -4.99 10.23 14.21
C ASN A 58 -3.96 11.13 13.52
N LYS A 59 -3.52 12.18 14.22
CA LYS A 59 -2.59 13.17 13.69
C LYS A 59 -1.20 12.61 13.39
N ASP A 60 -0.79 11.54 14.08
CA ASP A 60 0.58 11.00 14.04
C ASP A 60 0.66 9.76 13.14
N TYR A 61 -0.38 8.93 13.12
CA TYR A 61 -0.40 7.68 12.38
C TYR A 61 -1.80 7.25 11.91
N ILE A 62 -1.78 6.27 11.00
CA ILE A 62 -2.95 5.56 10.48
C ILE A 62 -2.69 4.07 10.72
N GLU A 63 -3.68 3.36 11.26
CA GLU A 63 -3.66 1.90 11.39
C GLU A 63 -4.61 1.29 10.37
N ILE A 64 -4.07 0.40 9.55
CA ILE A 64 -4.78 -0.25 8.46
C ILE A 64 -4.65 -1.75 8.65
N MET A 65 -5.77 -2.45 8.70
CA MET A 65 -5.80 -3.90 8.50
C MET A 65 -5.67 -4.15 7.00
N LEU A 66 -4.58 -4.79 6.60
CA LEU A 66 -4.38 -5.19 5.22
C LEU A 66 -5.22 -6.43 4.89
N PRO A 67 -5.63 -6.59 3.62
CA PRO A 67 -6.35 -7.77 3.18
C PRO A 67 -5.43 -8.99 3.12
N ASP A 68 -6.04 -10.16 2.99
CA ASP A 68 -5.34 -11.37 2.56
C ASP A 68 -4.80 -11.18 1.12
N ALA A 69 -3.61 -11.72 0.85
CA ALA A 69 -3.03 -11.77 -0.48
C ALA A 69 -2.58 -13.19 -0.86
N GLN A 70 -2.95 -13.62 -2.06
CA GLN A 70 -2.43 -14.81 -2.69
C GLN A 70 -1.19 -14.44 -3.50
N LEU A 71 -0.05 -14.98 -3.07
CA LEU A 71 1.27 -14.84 -3.68
C LEU A 71 1.59 -16.07 -4.55
N PRO A 72 2.64 -16.03 -5.38
CA PRO A 72 3.07 -17.18 -6.18
C PRO A 72 3.30 -18.45 -5.35
N GLY A 73 3.01 -19.60 -5.98
CA GLY A 73 3.20 -20.91 -5.35
C GLY A 73 2.18 -21.24 -4.25
N ASN A 74 0.94 -20.75 -4.38
CA ASN A 74 -0.15 -20.95 -3.41
C ASN A 74 0.12 -20.42 -2.01
N ASN A 75 1.03 -19.46 -1.87
CA ASN A 75 1.29 -18.82 -0.59
C ASN A 75 0.21 -17.80 -0.29
N ILE A 76 -0.33 -17.82 0.93
CA ILE A 76 -1.30 -16.84 1.38
C ILE A 76 -0.62 -15.99 2.45
N LEU A 77 -0.52 -14.69 2.17
CA LEU A 77 -0.19 -13.71 3.18
C LEU A 77 -1.48 -13.29 3.87
N LYS A 78 -1.57 -13.65 5.16
CA LYS A 78 -2.74 -13.35 5.98
C LYS A 78 -2.78 -11.88 6.37
N SER A 79 -4.00 -11.36 6.49
CA SER A 79 -4.33 -10.02 6.92
C SER A 79 -3.50 -9.63 8.14
N ASN A 80 -2.83 -8.50 8.05
CA ASN A 80 -2.04 -7.96 9.15
C ASN A 80 -2.32 -6.48 9.32
N MET A 81 -2.26 -6.03 10.57
CA MET A 81 -2.36 -4.61 10.87
C MET A 81 -1.00 -3.95 10.66
N ILE A 82 -0.98 -2.84 9.92
CA ILE A 82 0.18 -1.97 9.78
C ILE A 82 -0.15 -0.59 10.33
N ARG A 83 0.79 -0.03 11.09
CA ARG A 83 0.79 1.36 11.50
C ARG A 83 1.70 2.16 10.56
N VAL A 84 1.17 3.21 9.96
CA VAL A 84 1.87 4.08 9.02
C VAL A 84 1.88 5.48 9.58
N ALA A 85 3.04 6.14 9.59
CA ALA A 85 3.11 7.54 9.98
C ALA A 85 2.23 8.39 9.05
N ASN A 86 1.42 9.28 9.62
CA ASN A 86 0.52 10.15 8.86
C ASN A 86 1.30 11.34 8.28
N ARG A 87 2.27 11.06 7.41
CA ARG A 87 3.17 12.04 6.81
C ARG A 87 3.53 11.64 5.40
N GLU A 88 3.39 12.58 4.47
CA GLU A 88 3.74 12.39 3.07
C GLU A 88 5.21 11.98 2.88
N GLY A 89 5.45 11.03 1.98
CA GLY A 89 6.77 10.57 1.57
C GLY A 89 7.36 9.44 2.42
N LEU A 90 6.81 9.17 3.61
CA LEU A 90 7.28 8.07 4.44
C LEU A 90 6.76 6.71 3.96
N ILE A 91 7.65 5.73 4.04
CA ILE A 91 7.39 4.31 3.76
C ILE A 91 7.32 3.60 5.11
N SER A 92 6.26 2.82 5.32
CA SER A 92 6.13 1.91 6.45
C SER A 92 5.91 0.51 5.89
N SER A 93 6.83 -0.40 6.20
CA SER A 93 6.67 -1.83 5.91
C SER A 93 6.08 -2.52 7.12
N GLY A 94 5.21 -3.51 6.87
CA GLY A 94 4.83 -4.44 7.91
C GLY A 94 6.00 -5.39 8.15
N HIS A 95 6.43 -5.59 9.40
CA HIS A 95 7.54 -6.49 9.73
C HIS A 95 7.26 -7.99 9.46
N PHE A 96 6.18 -8.33 8.74
CA PHE A 96 5.80 -9.69 8.46
C PHE A 96 6.32 -10.12 7.09
N VAL A 97 7.29 -11.03 7.13
CA VAL A 97 7.91 -11.61 5.94
C VAL A 97 7.37 -13.01 5.73
N ILE A 98 6.63 -13.24 4.65
CA ILE A 98 6.21 -14.59 4.24
C ILE A 98 6.93 -14.94 2.95
N ASN A 99 7.78 -15.96 2.97
CA ASN A 99 8.61 -16.39 1.82
C ASN A 99 9.39 -15.25 1.14
N GLY A 100 9.89 -14.30 1.93
CA GLY A 100 10.63 -13.17 1.42
C GLY A 100 9.74 -12.07 0.83
N TRP A 101 8.46 -12.01 1.18
CA TRP A 101 7.54 -10.95 0.79
C TRP A 101 7.09 -10.14 1.99
N SER A 102 7.06 -8.82 1.86
CA SER A 102 6.54 -7.90 2.86
C SER A 102 5.50 -6.99 2.26
N SER A 103 4.45 -6.71 3.02
CA SER A 103 3.53 -5.63 2.70
C SER A 103 4.18 -4.28 3.01
N VAL A 104 3.94 -3.32 2.13
CA VAL A 104 4.49 -1.97 2.23
C VAL A 104 3.38 -0.98 2.00
N VAL A 105 3.32 0.04 2.86
CA VAL A 105 2.43 1.18 2.71
C VAL A 105 3.26 2.46 2.62
N LYS A 106 2.97 3.29 1.63
CA LYS A 106 3.59 4.60 1.48
C LYS A 106 2.53 5.67 1.37
N ILE A 107 2.64 6.71 2.19
CA ILE A 107 1.75 7.87 2.11
C ILE A 107 2.26 8.76 0.97
N LEU A 108 1.50 8.79 -0.12
CA LEU A 108 1.80 9.60 -1.31
C LEU A 108 1.41 11.06 -1.11
N ARG A 109 0.41 11.32 -0.28
CA ARG A 109 -0.07 12.65 0.11
C ARG A 109 -0.88 12.53 1.39
N SER A 110 -0.78 13.52 2.28
CA SER A 110 -1.70 13.67 3.40
C SER A 110 -2.06 15.13 3.57
N ASP A 111 -3.36 15.42 3.57
CA ASP A 111 -3.91 16.72 3.93
C ASP A 111 -5.06 16.55 4.94
N LYS A 112 -5.64 17.66 5.40
CA LYS A 112 -6.68 17.66 6.46
C LYS A 112 -7.94 16.86 6.08
N GLU A 113 -8.21 16.69 4.80
CA GLU A 113 -9.45 16.08 4.30
C GLU A 113 -9.21 14.67 3.74
N LYS A 114 -7.99 14.39 3.29
CA LYS A 114 -7.70 13.18 2.52
C LYS A 114 -6.25 12.73 2.68
N ILE A 115 -6.10 11.43 2.88
CA ILE A 115 -4.83 10.74 2.73
C ILE A 115 -4.84 9.93 1.43
N ILE A 116 -3.74 9.96 0.68
CA ILE A 116 -3.50 9.07 -0.45
C ILE A 116 -2.35 8.15 -0.06
N ALA A 117 -2.63 6.85 -0.02
CA ALA A 117 -1.63 5.83 0.27
C ALA A 117 -1.48 4.91 -0.93
N VAL A 118 -0.31 4.32 -1.10
CA VAL A 118 -0.13 3.13 -1.93
C VAL A 118 0.19 1.96 -1.02
N VAL A 119 -0.51 0.86 -1.22
CA VAL A 119 -0.21 -0.42 -0.59
C VAL A 119 0.28 -1.36 -1.68
N GLY A 120 1.40 -2.02 -1.44
CA GLY A 120 1.95 -3.01 -2.36
C GLY A 120 2.68 -4.11 -1.60
N TYR A 121 3.28 -5.01 -2.38
CA TYR A 121 4.15 -6.05 -1.87
C TYR A 121 5.53 -5.91 -2.48
N GLU A 122 6.55 -5.96 -1.62
CA GLU A 122 7.94 -6.02 -2.05
C GLU A 122 8.53 -7.39 -1.72
N LYS A 123 9.40 -7.87 -2.60
CA LYS A 123 10.23 -9.03 -2.30
C LYS A 123 11.45 -8.53 -1.53
N ILE A 124 11.58 -8.95 -0.28
CA ILE A 124 12.76 -8.71 0.54
C ILE A 124 13.91 -9.53 -0.06
N ASN A 125 14.83 -8.84 -0.74
CA ASN A 125 16.13 -9.40 -1.03
C ASN A 125 16.92 -9.50 0.26
N ARG A 126 17.19 -10.74 0.72
CA ARG A 126 17.99 -11.04 1.92
C ARG A 126 19.40 -10.45 1.91
N GLN A 127 19.86 -9.86 0.80
CA GLN A 127 21.16 -9.19 0.69
C GLN A 127 21.21 -7.80 1.36
N ASN A 128 20.09 -7.21 1.75
CA ASN A 128 20.03 -5.91 2.43
C ASN A 128 19.74 -6.02 3.95
N LEU A 129 19.88 -7.22 4.53
CA LEU A 129 19.68 -7.49 5.96
C LEU A 129 20.98 -7.75 6.72
N SER A 130 22.14 -7.46 6.10
CA SER A 130 23.48 -7.58 6.71
C SER A 130 24.03 -6.22 7.12
#